data_AF-A0A7V0Z424-F1
#
_entry.id   AF-A0A7V0Z424-F1
#
_cell.length_a   1.000
_cell.length_b   1.000
_cell.length_c   1.000
_cell.angle_alpha   90.00
_cell.angle_beta   90.00
_cell.angle_gamma   90.00
#
_symmetry.space_group_name_H-M   'P 1'
#
loop_
_entity.id
_entity.type
_entity.pdbx_description
1 polymer ?
#
loop_
_entity_poly.entity_id
_entity_poly.type
_entity_poly.pdbx_seq_one_letter_code
_entity_poly.pdbx_strand_id
1 'polypeptide(L)'
;MLKYTIAKDSAKTYLKEVRYIPTYVAKYRVDSKYEFKILPITRAIRLYADGQLKFIGERNYNRMVSALKETTDHIDNPNINFTSDE
;
A
#
# COMPACT_ATOMS: atom_id res chain seq x y z
N MET A 1 -3.11 4.72 5.32
CA MET A 1 -4.15 4.98 6.35
C MET A 1 -5.39 4.19 5.97
N LEU A 2 -6.04 3.50 6.91
CA LEU A 2 -7.27 2.72 6.65
C LEU A 2 -8.50 3.57 6.98
N LYS A 3 -9.39 3.75 6.01
CA LYS A 3 -10.73 4.32 6.20
C LYS A 3 -11.75 3.29 5.74
N TYR A 4 -12.85 3.16 6.45
CA TYR A 4 -13.92 2.25 6.06
C TYR A 4 -15.28 2.82 6.41
N THR A 5 -16.30 2.39 5.67
CA THR A 5 -17.70 2.72 5.92
C THR A 5 -18.49 1.43 6.13
N ILE A 6 -19.22 1.37 7.23
CA ILE A 6 -20.12 0.26 7.57
C ILE A 6 -21.54 0.74 7.33
N ALA A 7 -22.36 -0.10 6.71
CA ALA A 7 -23.79 0.11 6.57
C ALA A 7 -24.56 -0.97 7.34
N LYS A 8 -25.79 -0.64 7.71
CA LYS A 8 -26.70 -1.57 8.39
C LYS A 8 -28.07 -1.45 7.74
N ASP A 9 -28.63 -2.59 7.34
CA ASP A 9 -30.03 -2.71 6.97
C ASP A 9 -30.82 -3.42 8.09
N SER A 10 -32.10 -3.69 7.86
CA SER A 10 -32.97 -4.34 8.85
C SER A 10 -32.56 -5.77 9.20
N ALA A 11 -31.73 -6.42 8.38
CA ALA A 11 -31.33 -7.82 8.53
C ALA A 11 -29.86 -8.01 8.90
N LYS A 12 -28.95 -7.12 8.47
CA LYS A 12 -27.51 -7.26 8.67
C LYS A 12 -26.73 -5.96 8.65
N THR A 13 -25.58 -6.00 9.33
CA THR A 13 -24.51 -5.01 9.21
C THR A 13 -23.48 -5.51 8.19
N TYR A 14 -23.04 -4.66 7.27
CA TYR A 14 -22.09 -5.02 6.23
C TYR A 14 -21.09 -3.90 5.95
N LEU A 15 -19.91 -4.27 5.46
CA LEU A 15 -18.86 -3.36 5.03
C LEU A 15 -19.25 -2.76 3.67
N LYS A 16 -19.46 -1.44 3.63
CA LYS A 16 -19.89 -0.72 2.43
C LYS A 16 -18.72 -0.26 1.58
N GLU A 17 -17.66 0.25 2.21
CA GLU A 17 -16.49 0.79 1.53
C GLU A 17 -15.24 0.60 2.39
N VAL A 18 -14.10 0.32 1.76
CA VAL A 18 -12.78 0.42 2.39
C VAL A 18 -11.89 1.23 1.46
N ARG A 19 -11.23 2.25 2.01
CA ARG A 19 -10.10 2.92 1.39
C ARG A 19 -8.87 2.65 2.22
N TYR A 20 -7.93 1.92 1.64
CA TYR A 20 -6.66 1.64 2.27
C TYR A 20 -5.53 1.98 1.32
N ILE A 21 -4.48 2.56 1.88
CA ILE A 21 -3.26 2.85 1.14
C ILE A 21 -2.16 2.07 1.84
N PRO A 22 -1.74 0.92 1.28
CA PRO A 22 -0.60 0.19 1.80
C PRO A 22 0.65 1.06 1.64
N THR A 23 1.47 1.15 2.67
CA THR A 23 2.68 1.98 2.68
C THR A 23 3.92 1.16 2.95
N TYR A 24 5.00 1.45 2.24
CA TYR A 24 6.34 0.96 2.52
C TYR A 24 7.12 2.01 3.31
N VAL A 25 7.82 1.56 4.36
CA VAL A 25 8.74 2.40 5.14
C VAL A 25 10.16 2.06 4.72
N ALA A 26 10.79 2.96 3.96
CA ALA A 26 12.20 2.88 3.64
C ALA A 26 13.03 3.41 4.81
N LYS A 27 14.07 2.66 5.19
CA LYS A 27 15.13 3.09 6.10
C LYS A 27 16.46 2.97 5.37
N TYR A 28 17.17 4.07 5.21
CA TYR A 28 18.45 4.11 4.48
C TYR A 28 19.42 5.08 5.16
N ARG A 29 20.71 5.01 4.79
CA ARG A 29 21.76 5.86 5.36
C ARG A 29 22.14 6.99 4.42
N VAL A 30 22.25 8.20 4.96
CA VAL A 30 22.80 9.40 4.30
C VAL A 30 23.74 10.06 5.31
N ASP A 31 24.99 10.33 4.92
CA ASP A 31 26.01 10.97 5.79
C ASP A 31 26.10 10.39 7.21
N SER A 32 26.14 9.05 7.30
CA SER A 32 26.16 8.28 8.56
C SER A 32 24.91 8.38 9.45
N LYS A 33 23.87 9.11 9.03
CA LYS A 33 22.56 9.20 9.69
C LYS A 33 21.53 8.32 9.01
N TYR A 34 20.54 7.86 9.77
CA TYR A 34 19.40 7.14 9.21
C TYR A 34 18.33 8.13 8.76
N GLU A 35 17.90 7.97 7.53
CA GLU A 35 16.75 8.65 6.94
C GLU A 35 15.60 7.66 6.78
N PHE A 36 14.38 8.18 6.94
CA PHE A 36 13.15 7.42 6.80
C PHE A 36 12.27 8.04 5.73
N LYS A 37 11.68 7.21 4.87
CA LYS A 37 10.71 7.67 3.88
C LYS A 37 9.51 6.73 3.86
N ILE A 38 8.33 7.28 4.05
CA ILE A 38 7.06 6.54 3.95
C ILE A 38 6.49 6.80 2.56
N LEU A 39 6.22 5.73 1.82
CA LEU A 39 5.73 5.79 0.44
C LEU A 39 4.51 4.89 0.29
N PRO A 40 3.46 5.31 -0.44
CA PRO A 40 2.45 4.37 -0.92
C PRO A 40 3.12 3.24 -1.73
N ILE A 41 2.76 1.99 -1.48
CA ILE A 41 3.41 0.82 -2.09
C ILE A 41 3.35 0.88 -3.63
N THR A 42 2.21 1.28 -4.19
CA THR A 42 2.04 1.46 -5.65
C THR A 42 3.05 2.46 -6.22
N ARG A 43 3.24 3.59 -5.54
CA ARG A 43 4.24 4.60 -5.91
C ARG A 43 5.67 4.07 -5.72
N ALA A 44 5.94 3.36 -4.64
CA ALA A 44 7.26 2.79 -4.37
C ALA A 44 7.68 1.76 -5.42
N ILE A 45 6.76 0.89 -5.86
CA ILE A 45 6.99 -0.09 -6.93
C ILE A 45 7.34 0.62 -8.25
N ARG A 46 6.57 1.64 -8.64
CA ARG A 46 6.85 2.44 -9.85
C ARG A 46 8.23 3.11 -9.78
N LEU A 47 8.51 3.84 -8.70
CA LEU A 47 9.80 4.52 -8.53
C LEU A 47 10.99 3.54 -8.48
N TYR A 48 10.80 2.32 -7.99
CA TYR A 48 11.83 1.28 -8.07
C TYR A 48 12.06 0.81 -9.51
N ALA A 49 10.98 0.50 -10.24
CA ALA A 49 11.05 0.08 -11.65
C ALA A 49 11.71 1.15 -12.54
N ASP A 50 11.48 2.42 -12.23
CA ASP A 50 12.10 3.58 -12.91
C ASP A 50 13.56 3.83 -12.47
N GLY A 51 14.13 3.02 -11.58
CA GLY A 51 15.50 3.16 -11.08
C GLY A 51 15.73 4.34 -10.12
N GLN A 52 14.65 4.96 -9.61
CA GLN A 52 14.70 6.13 -8.74
C GLN A 52 14.89 5.78 -7.25
N LEU A 53 14.68 4.52 -6.86
CA LEU A 53 14.88 4.04 -5.49
C LEU A 53 16.11 3.13 -5.37
N LYS A 54 17.29 3.67 -5.70
CA LYS A 54 18.59 2.93 -5.68
C LYS A 54 18.97 2.33 -4.32
N PHE A 55 18.38 2.83 -3.23
CA PHE A 55 18.59 2.33 -1.87
C PHE A 55 17.73 1.10 -1.51
N ILE A 56 16.80 0.71 -2.37
CA ILE A 56 15.98 -0.48 -2.21
C ILE A 56 16.63 -1.62 -3.00
N GLY A 57 16.80 -2.79 -2.36
CA GLY A 57 17.23 -4.01 -3.04
C GLY A 57 16.06 -4.81 -3.60
N GLU A 58 16.33 -5.71 -4.55
CA GLU A 58 15.34 -6.58 -5.21
C GLU A 58 14.45 -7.35 -4.22
N ARG A 59 15.03 -7.86 -3.12
CA ARG A 59 14.27 -8.54 -2.06
C ARG A 59 13.14 -7.67 -1.50
N ASN A 60 13.41 -6.39 -1.25
CA ASN A 60 12.42 -5.46 -0.71
C ASN A 60 11.39 -5.08 -1.77
N TYR A 61 11.81 -4.95 -3.03
CA TYR A 61 10.91 -4.80 -4.16
C TYR A 61 9.91 -5.95 -4.27
N ASN A 62 10.39 -7.20 -4.30
CA ASN A 62 9.55 -8.39 -4.37
C ASN A 62 8.56 -8.45 -3.19
N ARG A 63 9.01 -8.09 -1.98
CA ARG A 63 8.13 -7.99 -0.81
C ARG A 63 7.04 -6.94 -0.97
N MET A 64 7.33 -5.78 -1.57
CA MET A 64 6.32 -4.76 -1.86
C MET A 64 5.29 -5.26 -2.88
N VAL A 65 5.73 -5.96 -3.93
CA VAL A 65 4.85 -6.55 -4.94
C VAL A 65 3.93 -7.61 -4.32
N SER A 66 4.48 -8.54 -3.53
CA SER A 66 3.69 -9.55 -2.81
C SER A 66 2.68 -8.92 -1.85
N ALA A 67 3.12 -7.93 -1.05
CA ALA A 67 2.23 -7.26 -0.10
C ALA A 67 1.08 -6.52 -0.81
N LEU A 68 1.34 -5.89 -1.96
CA LEU A 68 0.29 -5.28 -2.77
C LEU A 68 -0.69 -6.33 -3.27
N LYS A 69 -0.17 -7.43 -3.85
CA LYS A 69 -0.97 -8.55 -4.35
C LYS A 69 -1.85 -9.17 -3.26
N GLU A 70 -1.28 -9.52 -2.11
CA GLU A 70 -2.04 -10.06 -0.96
C GLU A 70 -3.11 -9.07 -0.48
N THR A 71 -2.81 -7.78 -0.50
CA THR A 71 -3.78 -6.74 -0.13
C THR A 71 -4.92 -6.66 -1.16
N THR A 72 -4.62 -6.82 -2.45
CA THR A 72 -5.60 -6.68 -3.55
C THR A 72 -6.39 -7.93 -3.87
N ASP A 73 -5.80 -9.12 -3.72
CA ASP A 73 -6.35 -10.39 -4.18
C ASP A 73 -7.53 -10.89 -3.34
N HIS A 74 -7.71 -10.37 -2.13
CA HIS A 74 -8.83 -10.71 -1.25
C HIS A 74 -10.04 -9.78 -1.43
N ILE A 75 -10.01 -8.89 -2.43
CA ILE A 75 -11.15 -8.04 -2.76
C ILE A 75 -12.01 -8.72 -3.81
N ASP A 76 -13.04 -9.40 -3.31
CA ASP A 76 -14.10 -9.98 -4.15
C ASP A 76 -15.28 -9.01 -4.34
N ASN A 77 -15.25 -7.86 -3.66
CA ASN A 77 -16.31 -6.86 -3.70
C ASN A 77 -15.95 -5.72 -4.66
N PRO A 78 -16.64 -5.58 -5.81
CA PRO A 78 -16.34 -4.56 -6.82
C PRO A 78 -16.54 -3.11 -6.32
N ASN A 79 -17.19 -2.92 -5.16
CA ASN A 79 -17.38 -1.61 -4.54
C ASN A 79 -16.28 -1.26 -3.52
N ILE A 80 -15.38 -2.18 -3.19
CA ILE A 80 -14.25 -1.95 -2.29
C ILE A 80 -13.03 -1.65 -3.16
N ASN A 81 -12.65 -0.38 -3.26
CA ASN A 81 -11.51 0.05 -4.08
C ASN A 81 -10.35 0.51 -3.19
N PHE A 82 -9.15 -0.01 -3.44
CA PHE A 82 -7.92 0.63 -2.97
C PHE A 82 -7.76 1.93 -3.74
N THR A 83 -7.79 3.05 -3.03
CA THR A 83 -7.53 4.35 -3.64
C THR A 83 -6.02 4.52 -3.80
N SER A 84 -5.55 4.75 -5.01
CA SER A 84 -4.29 5.46 -5.19
C SER A 84 -4.55 6.91 -4.78
N ASP A 85 -3.83 7.42 -3.78
CA ASP A 85 -3.75 8.88 -3.64
C ASP A 85 -3.25 9.43 -5.00
N GLU A 86 -4.04 10.34 -5.58
CA GLU A 86 -3.60 11.23 -6.66
C GLU A 86 -2.42 12.10 -6.18
#